data_AF-A0A7C5LVT7-F1
#
_entry.id   AF-A0A7C5LVT7-F1
#
_cell.length_a   1.000
_cell.length_b   1.000
_cell.length_c   1.000
_cell.angle_alpha   90.00
_cell.angle_beta   90.00
_cell.angle_gamma   90.00
#
_symmetry.space_group_name_H-M   'P 1'
#
loop_
_entity.id
_entity.type
_entity.pdbx_description
1 polymer ?
#
loop_
_entity_poly.entity_id
_entity_poly.type
_entity_poly.pdbx_seq_one_letter_code
_entity_poly.pdbx_strand_id
1 'polypeptide(L)'
;RHFKAMKDKTIVCNIGHFDNEIDVAWLNANASKSTIKPQVDLYDLDGKEIILLAEGRLVNLGCATGHPSFVMSNSFTNQTLAQIELWNNSDKYENKVYTLPKHLDEKVARLHLAKIGVELDELTPEQAAYINVKVEGPYKPDYYRY
;
A
#
# COMPACT_ATOMS: atom_id res chain seq x y z
N ARG A 1 2.58 -19.44 -21.28
CA ARG A 1 3.96 -19.98 -21.08
C ARG A 1 4.21 -20.37 -19.63
N HIS A 2 4.04 -19.45 -18.68
CA HIS A 2 4.41 -19.68 -17.28
C HIS A 2 3.55 -20.74 -16.58
N PHE A 3 2.22 -20.73 -16.75
CA PHE A 3 1.34 -21.75 -16.15
C PHE A 3 1.74 -23.19 -16.49
N LYS A 4 2.07 -23.48 -17.76
CA LYS A 4 2.51 -24.81 -18.20
C LYS A 4 3.82 -25.29 -17.53
N ALA A 5 4.65 -24.36 -17.10
CA ALA A 5 5.92 -24.65 -16.43
C ALA A 5 5.79 -24.81 -14.90
N MET A 6 4.63 -24.49 -14.33
CA MET A 6 4.39 -24.64 -12.89
C MET A 6 4.36 -26.12 -12.48
N LYS A 7 4.69 -26.36 -11.21
CA LYS A 7 4.54 -27.68 -10.58
C LYS A 7 3.08 -27.88 -10.18
N ASP A 8 2.69 -29.14 -9.98
CA ASP A 8 1.36 -29.47 -9.46
C ASP A 8 1.08 -28.73 -8.14
N LYS A 9 -0.14 -28.22 -8.00
CA LYS A 9 -0.66 -27.45 -6.86
C LYS A 9 0.12 -26.17 -6.55
N THR A 10 0.75 -25.55 -7.56
CA THR A 10 1.34 -24.21 -7.38
C THR A 10 0.25 -23.20 -7.04
N ILE A 11 0.46 -22.41 -5.98
CA ILE A 11 -0.42 -21.29 -5.61
C ILE A 11 0.03 -20.04 -6.36
N VAL A 12 -0.91 -19.39 -7.04
CA VAL A 12 -0.70 -18.15 -7.79
C VAL A 12 -1.67 -17.10 -7.25
N CYS A 13 -1.15 -15.90 -7.00
CA CYS A 13 -1.92 -14.78 -6.51
C CYS A 13 -1.27 -13.46 -6.91
N ASN A 14 -2.01 -12.36 -6.75
CA ASN A 14 -1.58 -11.01 -7.04
C ASN A 14 -1.82 -10.12 -5.82
N ILE A 15 -0.91 -9.17 -5.58
CA ILE A 15 -1.04 -8.14 -4.54
C ILE A 15 -0.83 -6.72 -5.09
N GLY A 16 -0.54 -6.60 -6.39
CA GLY A 16 -0.52 -5.31 -7.08
C GLY A 16 -1.93 -4.79 -7.34
N HIS A 17 -2.04 -3.70 -8.10
CA HIS A 17 -3.28 -2.92 -8.11
C HIS A 17 -4.38 -3.51 -9.01
N PHE A 18 -4.00 -4.13 -10.13
CA PHE A 18 -4.93 -4.64 -11.14
C PHE A 18 -4.76 -6.14 -11.36
N ASP A 19 -5.81 -6.80 -11.84
CA ASP A 19 -5.88 -8.23 -12.11
C ASP A 19 -5.14 -8.69 -13.37
N ASN A 20 -4.72 -7.74 -14.22
CA ASN A 20 -4.00 -8.02 -15.47
C ASN A 20 -2.52 -8.38 -15.30
N GLU A 21 -2.00 -8.39 -14.07
CA GLU A 21 -0.65 -8.90 -13.78
C GLU A 21 -0.55 -10.42 -14.00
N ILE A 22 -1.69 -11.12 -13.92
CA ILE A 22 -1.83 -12.52 -14.22
C ILE A 22 -2.78 -12.65 -15.41
N ASP A 23 -2.40 -13.42 -16.43
CA ASP A 23 -3.27 -13.71 -17.57
C ASP A 23 -4.35 -14.77 -17.20
N VAL A 24 -5.28 -14.37 -16.32
CA VAL A 24 -6.38 -15.20 -15.86
C VAL A 24 -7.36 -15.50 -17.00
N ALA A 25 -7.49 -14.60 -17.98
CA ALA A 25 -8.28 -14.82 -19.18
C ALA A 25 -7.77 -16.04 -19.97
N TRP A 26 -6.45 -16.13 -20.19
CA TRP A 26 -5.86 -17.30 -20.81
C TRP A 26 -6.10 -18.57 -19.99
N LEU A 27 -5.99 -18.50 -18.65
CA LEU A 27 -6.23 -19.65 -17.80
C LEU A 27 -7.69 -20.14 -17.88
N ASN A 28 -8.67 -19.23 -17.84
CA ASN A 28 -10.09 -19.54 -18.03
C ASN A 28 -10.40 -20.18 -19.39
N ALA A 29 -9.68 -19.79 -20.44
CA ALA A 29 -9.89 -20.30 -21.79
C ALA A 29 -9.20 -21.65 -22.06
N ASN A 30 -8.19 -22.03 -21.27
CA ASN A 30 -7.31 -23.16 -21.57
C ASN A 30 -7.24 -24.24 -20.46
N ALA A 31 -7.90 -24.05 -19.32
CA ALA A 31 -7.91 -24.99 -18.21
C ALA A 31 -9.34 -25.20 -17.70
N SER A 32 -9.60 -26.34 -17.06
CA SER A 32 -10.89 -26.59 -16.41
C SER A 32 -10.87 -26.03 -14.98
N LYS A 33 -11.90 -25.27 -14.60
CA LYS A 33 -12.00 -24.57 -13.32
C LYS A 33 -12.90 -25.33 -12.36
N SER A 34 -12.45 -25.50 -11.12
CA SER A 34 -13.26 -25.95 -9.98
C SER A 34 -13.06 -25.01 -8.79
N THR A 35 -14.14 -24.51 -8.21
CA THR A 35 -14.04 -23.62 -7.04
C THR A 35 -13.96 -24.45 -5.76
N ILE A 36 -12.86 -24.30 -5.01
CA ILE A 36 -12.66 -24.99 -3.72
C ILE A 36 -13.53 -24.34 -2.65
N LYS A 37 -13.45 -23.00 -2.58
CA LYS A 37 -14.24 -22.13 -1.70
C LYS A 37 -14.25 -20.73 -2.30
N PRO A 38 -15.06 -19.77 -1.79
CA PRO A 38 -15.01 -18.40 -2.26
C PRO A 38 -13.57 -17.87 -2.33
N GLN A 39 -13.22 -17.26 -3.47
CA GLN A 39 -11.91 -16.67 -3.78
C GLN A 39 -10.74 -17.67 -3.82
N VAL A 40 -11.00 -18.97 -3.90
CA VAL A 40 -9.98 -20.00 -4.10
C VAL A 40 -10.44 -20.97 -5.18
N ASP A 41 -9.81 -20.88 -6.35
CA ASP A 41 -10.13 -21.68 -7.52
C ASP A 41 -8.99 -22.63 -7.85
N LEU A 42 -9.32 -23.84 -8.27
CA LEU A 42 -8.41 -24.86 -8.77
C LEU A 42 -8.57 -24.95 -10.29
N TYR A 43 -7.48 -24.82 -11.02
CA TYR A 43 -7.44 -24.98 -12.47
C TYR A 43 -6.65 -26.24 -12.82
N ASP A 44 -7.28 -27.20 -13.50
CA ASP A 44 -6.59 -28.33 -14.12
C ASP A 44 -6.15 -27.94 -15.53
N LEU A 45 -4.83 -27.88 -15.72
CA LEU A 45 -4.16 -27.62 -16.98
C LEU A 45 -3.30 -28.85 -17.35
N ASP A 46 -3.81 -29.66 -18.27
CA ASP A 46 -3.14 -30.87 -18.78
C ASP A 46 -2.72 -31.87 -17.67
N GLY A 47 -3.57 -32.05 -16.64
CA GLY A 47 -3.33 -32.97 -15.52
C GLY A 47 -2.45 -32.40 -14.41
N LYS A 48 -2.10 -31.11 -14.48
CA LYS A 48 -1.47 -30.37 -13.38
C LYS A 48 -2.45 -29.34 -12.83
N GLU A 49 -2.59 -29.33 -11.52
CA GLU A 49 -3.49 -28.40 -10.86
C GLU A 49 -2.78 -27.10 -10.46
N ILE A 50 -3.45 -25.97 -10.60
CA ILE A 50 -2.98 -24.64 -10.19
C ILE A 50 -4.03 -24.02 -9.28
N ILE A 51 -3.62 -23.53 -8.11
CA ILE A 51 -4.50 -22.86 -7.16
C ILE A 51 -4.39 -21.36 -7.41
N LEU A 52 -5.48 -20.74 -7.89
CA LEU A 52 -5.56 -19.29 -8.08
C LEU A 52 -6.34 -18.65 -6.93
N LEU A 53 -5.75 -17.64 -6.30
CA LEU A 53 -6.39 -16.87 -5.24
C LEU A 53 -7.03 -15.60 -5.80
N ALA A 54 -8.21 -15.26 -5.28
CA ALA A 54 -8.98 -14.04 -5.57
C ALA A 54 -9.18 -13.74 -7.06
N GLU A 55 -9.20 -14.78 -7.92
CA GLU A 55 -9.28 -14.64 -9.38
C GLU A 55 -8.19 -13.72 -9.96
N GLY A 56 -7.01 -13.66 -9.33
CA GLY A 56 -5.92 -12.77 -9.74
C GLY A 56 -6.05 -11.31 -9.28
N ARG A 57 -7.06 -10.97 -8.48
CA ARG A 57 -7.19 -9.66 -7.80
C ARG A 57 -6.37 -9.61 -6.51
N LEU A 58 -6.38 -8.47 -5.83
CA LEU A 58 -5.64 -8.23 -4.58
C LEU A 58 -5.92 -9.29 -3.52
N VAL A 59 -4.94 -10.16 -3.28
CA VAL A 59 -5.08 -11.33 -2.41
C VAL A 59 -5.26 -10.97 -0.94
N ASN A 60 -4.62 -9.90 -0.46
CA ASN A 60 -4.70 -9.47 0.93
C ASN A 60 -6.11 -8.97 1.30
N LEU A 61 -6.83 -8.34 0.36
CA LEU A 61 -8.20 -7.90 0.54
C LEU A 61 -9.22 -8.99 0.16
N GLY A 62 -8.93 -9.78 -0.86
CA GLY A 62 -9.84 -10.81 -1.38
C GLY A 62 -9.87 -12.08 -0.53
N CYS A 63 -8.76 -12.45 0.10
CA CYS A 63 -8.63 -13.69 0.89
C CYS A 63 -8.34 -13.44 2.38
N ALA A 64 -8.24 -12.19 2.80
CA ALA A 64 -8.04 -11.80 4.20
C ALA A 64 -8.73 -10.45 4.48
N THR A 65 -8.22 -9.68 5.44
CA THR A 65 -8.81 -8.41 5.89
C THR A 65 -8.00 -7.18 5.48
N GLY A 66 -7.08 -7.32 4.53
CA GLY A 66 -6.18 -6.26 4.10
C GLY A 66 -5.18 -5.84 5.19
N HIS A 67 -4.81 -4.57 5.16
CA HIS A 67 -3.87 -3.99 6.10
C HIS A 67 -4.51 -3.78 7.49
N PRO A 68 -3.79 -4.07 8.60
CA PRO A 68 -4.28 -3.80 9.95
C PRO A 68 -4.59 -2.31 10.21
N SER A 69 -5.48 -2.05 11.16
CA SER A 69 -5.96 -0.68 11.45
C SER A 69 -4.85 0.31 11.76
N PHE A 70 -3.76 -0.11 12.42
CA PHE A 70 -2.67 0.81 12.79
C PHE A 70 -1.92 1.37 11.57
N VAL A 71 -1.60 0.53 10.57
CA VAL A 71 -0.97 1.01 9.34
C VAL A 71 -1.97 1.81 8.49
N MET A 72 -3.25 1.42 8.48
CA MET A 72 -4.29 2.18 7.78
C MET A 72 -4.55 3.54 8.44
N SER A 73 -4.35 3.67 9.76
CA SER A 73 -4.45 4.94 10.48
C SER A 73 -3.51 6.00 9.92
N ASN A 74 -2.29 5.64 9.52
CA ASN A 74 -1.35 6.55 8.87
C ASN A 74 -1.88 7.05 7.52
N SER A 75 -2.41 6.12 6.71
CA SER A 75 -2.99 6.44 5.40
C SER A 75 -4.24 7.33 5.54
N PHE A 76 -5.14 7.00 6.46
CA PHE A 76 -6.39 7.74 6.67
C PHE A 76 -6.18 9.09 7.37
N THR A 77 -5.13 9.23 8.19
CA THR A 77 -4.71 10.54 8.70
C THR A 77 -4.27 11.46 7.56
N ASN A 78 -3.43 10.96 6.64
CA ASN A 78 -3.04 11.70 5.44
C ASN A 78 -4.26 12.08 4.58
N GLN A 79 -5.18 11.13 4.32
CA GLN A 79 -6.41 11.42 3.57
C GLN A 79 -7.25 12.50 4.23
N THR A 80 -7.42 12.44 5.55
CA THR A 80 -8.19 13.45 6.31
C THR A 80 -7.55 14.83 6.22
N LEU A 81 -6.23 14.93 6.40
CA LEU A 81 -5.51 16.19 6.28
C LEU A 81 -5.58 16.77 4.86
N ALA A 82 -5.49 15.93 3.83
CA ALA A 82 -5.67 16.35 2.44
C ALA A 82 -7.08 16.86 2.17
N GLN A 83 -8.12 16.20 2.70
CA GLN A 83 -9.49 16.68 2.58
C GLN A 83 -9.70 18.03 3.27
N ILE A 84 -9.13 18.22 4.46
CA ILE A 84 -9.17 19.49 5.19
C ILE A 84 -8.46 20.60 4.40
N GLU A 85 -7.30 20.31 3.80
CA GLU A 85 -6.55 21.28 3.00
C GLU A 85 -7.32 21.69 1.75
N LEU A 86 -7.81 20.73 0.97
CA LEU A 86 -8.58 21.00 -0.24
C LEU A 86 -9.88 21.75 0.08
N TRP A 87 -10.57 21.40 1.16
CA TRP A 87 -11.81 22.06 1.55
C TRP A 87 -11.58 23.53 1.92
N ASN A 88 -10.54 23.82 2.71
CA ASN A 88 -10.32 25.18 3.24
C ASN A 88 -9.46 26.08 2.33
N ASN A 89 -8.68 25.50 1.41
CA ASN A 89 -7.65 26.22 0.65
C ASN A 89 -7.64 25.85 -0.85
N SER A 90 -8.71 25.30 -1.41
CA SER A 90 -8.76 24.88 -2.83
C SER A 90 -8.40 25.98 -3.82
N ASP A 91 -8.66 27.25 -3.49
CA ASP A 91 -8.30 28.43 -4.27
C ASP A 91 -6.78 28.65 -4.42
N LYS A 92 -5.97 28.01 -3.57
CA LYS A 92 -4.50 28.04 -3.63
C LYS A 92 -3.91 27.01 -4.59
N TYR A 93 -4.72 26.13 -5.17
CA TYR A 93 -4.28 25.02 -6.00
C TYR A 93 -4.78 25.16 -7.44
N GLU A 94 -3.89 24.88 -8.38
CA GLU A 94 -4.27 24.72 -9.80
C GLU A 94 -4.71 23.28 -10.06
N ASN A 95 -5.14 22.99 -11.29
CA ASN A 95 -5.42 21.63 -11.75
C ASN A 95 -4.12 20.84 -11.99
N LYS A 96 -3.40 20.53 -10.92
CA LYS A 96 -2.16 19.75 -10.89
C LYS A 96 -2.21 18.71 -9.76
N VAL A 97 -1.29 17.76 -9.79
CA VAL A 97 -1.12 16.79 -8.70
C VAL A 97 -0.17 17.38 -7.66
N TYR A 98 -0.60 17.41 -6.41
CA TYR A 98 0.18 17.91 -5.28
C TYR A 98 0.35 16.82 -4.23
N THR A 99 1.40 16.92 -3.43
CA THR A 99 1.62 16.14 -2.23
C THR A 99 1.39 17.00 -1.00
N LEU A 100 1.04 16.39 0.13
CA LEU A 100 1.00 17.11 1.40
C LEU A 100 2.39 17.67 1.73
N PRO A 101 2.47 18.87 2.35
CA PRO A 101 3.74 19.42 2.79
C PRO A 101 4.38 18.55 3.88
N LYS A 102 5.72 18.51 3.88
CA LYS A 102 6.52 17.60 4.72
C LYS A 102 6.21 17.66 6.23
N HIS A 103 5.90 18.84 6.76
CA HIS A 103 5.54 18.98 8.17
C HIS A 103 4.23 18.25 8.54
N LEU A 104 3.31 18.06 7.59
CA LEU A 104 2.10 17.25 7.81
C LEU A 104 2.42 15.76 7.78
N ASP A 105 3.33 15.32 6.91
CA ASP A 105 3.80 13.92 6.88
C ASP A 105 4.49 13.55 8.21
N GLU A 106 5.39 14.42 8.70
CA GLU A 106 6.01 14.26 10.02
C GLU A 106 4.99 14.31 11.17
N LYS A 107 3.95 15.15 11.05
CA LYS A 107 2.85 15.18 12.01
C LYS A 107 2.08 13.85 12.02
N VAL A 108 1.81 13.25 10.86
CA VAL A 108 1.18 11.92 10.78
C VAL A 108 2.04 10.90 11.52
N ALA A 109 3.35 10.86 11.26
CA ALA A 109 4.24 9.94 11.96
C ALA A 109 4.23 10.17 13.48
N ARG A 110 4.35 11.44 13.92
CA ARG A 110 4.38 11.82 15.35
C ARG A 110 3.12 11.38 16.10
N LEU A 111 1.94 11.46 15.48
CA LEU A 111 0.67 11.03 16.08
C LEU A 111 0.61 9.53 16.43
N HIS A 112 1.47 8.70 15.81
CA HIS A 112 1.45 7.25 16.02
C HIS A 112 2.50 6.75 17.01
N LEU A 113 3.51 7.56 17.38
CA LEU A 113 4.66 7.15 18.21
C LEU A 113 4.26 6.67 19.61
N ALA A 114 3.42 7.43 20.31
CA ALA A 114 3.02 7.11 21.68
C ALA A 114 2.33 5.74 21.78
N LYS A 115 1.58 5.33 20.75
CA LYS A 115 0.86 4.05 20.75
C LYS A 115 1.79 2.83 20.74
N ILE A 116 3.00 2.99 20.19
CA ILE A 116 4.03 1.96 20.09
C ILE A 116 5.16 2.16 21.10
N GLY A 117 5.01 3.08 22.06
CA GLY A 117 5.99 3.32 23.11
C GLY A 117 7.29 3.96 22.63
N VAL A 118 7.25 4.69 21.50
CA VAL A 118 8.41 5.42 21.00
C VAL A 118 8.43 6.81 21.65
N GLU A 119 9.56 7.12 22.28
CA GLU A 119 9.92 8.47 22.72
C GLU A 119 10.80 9.11 21.64
N LEU A 120 10.53 10.38 21.32
CA LEU A 120 11.26 11.11 20.30
C LEU A 120 12.11 12.18 20.98
N ASP A 121 13.42 12.16 20.72
CA ASP A 121 14.33 13.19 21.20
C ASP A 121 13.98 14.56 20.58
N GLU A 122 14.22 15.62 21.35
CA GLU A 122 14.09 17.00 20.89
C GLU A 122 15.47 17.58 20.61
N LEU A 123 15.66 18.16 19.42
CA LEU A 123 16.90 18.84 19.07
C LEU A 123 17.08 20.07 19.95
N THR A 124 18.30 20.30 20.46
CA THR A 124 18.63 21.61 21.02
C THR A 124 18.69 22.66 19.90
N PRO A 125 18.51 23.95 20.21
CA PRO A 125 18.66 25.02 19.22
C PRO A 125 20.01 24.98 18.49
N GLU A 126 21.09 24.63 19.19
CA GLU A 126 22.42 24.51 18.61
C GLU A 126 22.52 23.34 17.62
N GLN A 127 21.93 22.19 17.95
CA GLN A 127 21.90 21.03 17.05
C GLN A 127 21.07 21.31 15.80
N ALA A 128 19.90 21.93 15.96
CA ALA A 128 19.03 22.30 14.85
C ALA A 128 19.72 23.30 13.91
N ALA A 129 20.39 24.32 14.47
CA ALA A 129 21.19 25.27 13.69
C ALA A 129 22.36 24.59 12.96
N TYR A 130 23.04 23.64 13.61
CA TYR A 130 24.17 22.91 13.03
C TYR A 130 23.80 22.12 11.77
N ILE A 131 22.62 21.48 11.75
CA ILE A 131 22.13 20.72 10.60
C ILE A 131 21.16 21.53 9.70
N ASN A 132 21.02 22.83 9.97
CA ASN A 132 20.18 23.76 9.21
C ASN A 132 18.71 23.33 9.10
N VAL A 133 18.10 22.97 10.24
CA VAL A 133 16.67 22.68 10.38
C VAL A 133 16.09 23.48 11.55
N LYS A 134 14.76 23.50 11.67
CA LYS A 134 14.11 23.98 12.91
C LYS A 134 13.96 22.84 13.91
N VAL A 135 13.85 23.16 15.20
CA VAL A 135 13.64 22.16 16.26
C VAL A 135 12.35 21.36 16.01
N GLU A 136 11.31 22.01 15.49
CA GLU A 136 10.01 21.42 15.16
C GLU A 136 9.96 20.73 13.77
N GLY A 137 11.03 20.83 12.98
CA GLY A 137 11.09 20.37 11.60
C GLY A 137 10.60 21.40 10.56
N PRO A 138 10.48 20.99 9.28
CA PRO A 138 10.77 19.66 8.76
C PRO A 138 12.26 19.29 8.83
N TYR A 139 12.54 18.02 9.09
CA TYR A 139 13.89 17.53 9.40
C TYR A 139 14.69 17.04 8.20
N LYS A 140 14.09 17.02 7.01
CA LYS A 140 14.69 16.50 5.78
C LYS A 140 14.31 17.36 4.58
N PRO A 141 15.18 17.45 3.55
CA PRO A 141 14.85 18.16 2.31
C PRO A 141 13.80 17.39 1.49
N ASP A 142 13.18 18.05 0.51
CA ASP A 142 12.09 17.47 -0.30
C ASP A 142 12.52 16.29 -1.17
N TYR A 143 13.76 16.27 -1.66
CA TYR A 143 14.30 15.18 -2.47
C TYR A 143 14.70 13.94 -1.65
N TYR A 144 14.54 13.97 -0.32
CA TYR A 144 14.88 12.87 0.56
C TYR A 144 13.91 11.69 0.37
N ARG A 145 14.44 10.46 0.27
CA ARG A 145 13.68 9.26 -0.11
C ARG A 145 13.15 8.48 1.10
N TYR A 146 12.59 9.20 2.08
CA TYR A 146 12.38 8.80 3.49
C TYR A 146 13.62 8.83 4.37
#